data_AF-A0A8H6WD59-F1
#
_entry.id   AF-A0A8H6WD59-F1
#
_cell.length_a   1.000
_cell.length_b   1.000
_cell.length_c   1.000
_cell.angle_alpha   90.00
_cell.angle_beta   90.00
_cell.angle_gamma   90.00
#
_symmetry.space_group_name_H-M   'P 1'
#
loop_
_entity.id
_entity.type
_entity.pdbx_description
1 polymer ?
#
loop_
_entity_poly.entity_id
_entity_poly.type
_entity_poly.pdbx_seq_one_letter_code
_entity_poly.pdbx_strand_id
1 'polypeptide(L)'
;MVRLITHNLLACHAKGCTSNNFPLQFKDVQIVVRESEFNPDFLRGFIPKIEWPALVSSSRELGDTSLSDQLPEMLDDAFLKTLHRVLFEIHVEEGVMICPNCSHHYPISNGIPNMASSVTLLIRGLPYLASSWLNMKLANDLKIS
;
A
#
# COMPACT_ATOMS: atom_id res chain seq x y z
N MET A 1 4.66 8.19 -3.79
CA MET A 1 5.02 6.91 -3.15
C MET A 1 4.13 6.63 -1.97
N VAL A 2 3.75 5.37 -1.77
CA VAL A 2 3.00 4.94 -0.58
C VAL A 2 4.00 4.73 0.55
N ARG A 3 3.83 5.49 1.63
CA ARG A 3 4.58 5.31 2.87
C ARG A 3 3.74 4.50 3.85
N LEU A 4 4.37 3.77 4.76
CA LEU A 4 3.64 3.00 5.77
C LEU A 4 2.80 3.89 6.70
N ILE A 5 3.21 5.14 6.96
CA ILE A 5 2.35 6.10 7.68
C ILE A 5 1.02 6.35 6.97
N THR A 6 1.01 6.43 5.63
CA THR A 6 -0.22 6.63 4.85
C THR A 6 -1.06 5.36 4.85
N HIS A 7 -0.43 4.20 4.64
CA HIS A 7 -1.11 2.90 4.66
C HIS A 7 -1.80 2.63 6.00
N ASN A 8 -1.17 2.97 7.12
CA ASN A 8 -1.72 2.76 8.46
C ASN A 8 -2.96 3.62 8.78
N LEU A 9 -3.30 4.57 7.92
CA LEU A 9 -4.52 5.38 8.01
C LEU A 9 -5.56 5.05 6.91
N LEU A 10 -5.22 4.14 5.98
CA LEU A 10 -5.97 3.92 4.75
C LEU A 10 -6.76 2.61 4.81
N ALA A 11 -8.07 2.71 4.97
CA ALA A 11 -8.99 1.57 4.88
C ALA A 11 -9.63 1.45 3.49
N CYS A 12 -10.13 0.25 3.17
CA CYS A 12 -10.91 0.03 1.97
C CYS A 12 -12.27 0.74 2.06
N HIS A 13 -12.61 1.51 1.02
CA HIS A 13 -13.88 2.23 0.90
C HIS A 13 -14.72 1.74 -0.28
N ALA A 14 -14.40 0.58 -0.85
CA ALA A 14 -15.20 -0.05 -1.90
C ALA A 14 -16.66 -0.16 -1.45
N LYS A 15 -17.60 0.08 -2.39
CA LYS A 15 -19.04 0.12 -2.09
C LYS A 15 -19.49 -1.19 -1.42
N GLY A 16 -20.09 -1.07 -0.23
CA GLY A 16 -20.56 -2.20 0.56
C GLY A 16 -19.53 -2.85 1.48
N CYS A 17 -18.28 -2.37 1.50
CA CYS A 17 -17.23 -2.87 2.39
C CYS A 17 -17.20 -2.03 3.69
N THR A 18 -17.91 -2.48 4.73
CA THR A 18 -18.11 -1.71 5.97
C THR A 18 -17.42 -2.28 7.21
N SER A 19 -16.92 -3.51 7.16
CA SER A 19 -16.21 -4.17 8.25
C SER A 19 -14.96 -4.87 7.73
N ASN A 20 -14.00 -5.17 8.62
CA ASN A 20 -12.76 -5.90 8.32
C ASN A 20 -12.00 -5.35 7.10
N ASN A 21 -12.06 -4.04 6.87
CA ASN A 21 -11.59 -3.37 5.66
C ASN A 21 -10.22 -2.69 5.84
N PHE A 22 -9.53 -3.01 6.94
CA PHE A 22 -8.23 -2.51 7.34
C PHE A 22 -7.50 -3.55 8.20
N PRO A 23 -6.15 -3.66 8.10
CA PRO A 23 -5.29 -3.04 7.09
C PRO A 23 -5.46 -3.67 5.71
N LEU A 24 -5.06 -2.94 4.66
CA LEU A 24 -4.96 -3.52 3.32
C LEU A 24 -3.67 -4.36 3.22
N GLN A 25 -3.73 -5.51 2.55
CA GLN A 25 -2.59 -6.43 2.45
C GLN A 25 -1.75 -6.10 1.22
N PHE A 26 -0.43 -6.02 1.37
CA PHE A 26 0.48 -5.83 0.26
C PHE A 26 0.71 -7.13 -0.51
N LYS A 27 0.79 -7.04 -1.84
CA LYS A 27 1.15 -8.16 -2.71
C LYS A 27 1.93 -7.67 -3.93
N ASP A 28 2.87 -8.50 -4.38
CA ASP A 28 3.71 -8.27 -5.57
C ASP A 28 4.40 -6.90 -5.55
N VAL A 29 4.88 -6.49 -4.37
CA VAL A 29 5.40 -5.14 -4.12
C VAL A 29 6.86 -4.95 -4.54
N GLN A 30 7.18 -3.75 -4.99
CA GLN A 30 8.54 -3.25 -5.14
C GLN A 30 8.75 -2.10 -4.15
N ILE A 31 9.76 -2.26 -3.29
CA ILE A 31 10.09 -1.28 -2.25
C ILE A 31 11.32 -0.46 -2.62
N VAL A 32 11.33 0.79 -2.19
CA VAL A 32 12.48 1.68 -2.25
C VAL A 32 12.65 2.33 -0.89
N VAL A 33 13.89 2.42 -0.41
CA VAL A 33 14.20 3.14 0.82
C VAL A 33 14.69 4.54 0.44
N ARG A 34 14.09 5.57 1.01
CA ARG A 34 14.53 6.97 0.83
C ARG A 34 14.55 7.68 2.15
N GLU A 35 15.68 8.30 2.46
CA GLU A 35 15.86 9.08 3.69
C GLU A 35 14.84 10.22 3.79
N SER A 36 14.47 10.54 5.02
CA SER A 36 13.58 11.66 5.32
C SER A 36 13.97 12.34 6.61
N GLU A 37 13.58 13.60 6.78
CA GLU A 37 13.93 14.39 7.96
C GLU A 37 13.34 13.77 9.24
N PHE A 38 14.22 13.43 10.18
CA PHE A 38 13.81 12.87 11.46
C PHE A 38 13.23 13.95 12.37
N ASN A 39 11.97 13.79 12.76
CA ASN A 39 11.28 14.67 13.69
C ASN A 39 10.71 13.87 14.88
N PRO A 40 11.42 13.80 16.02
CA PRO A 40 11.00 12.99 17.15
C PRO A 40 9.74 13.51 17.83
N ASP A 41 9.50 14.82 17.85
CA ASP A 41 8.31 15.42 18.48
C ASP A 41 7.05 15.10 17.69
N PHE A 42 7.15 15.10 16.34
CA PHE A 42 6.08 14.62 15.49
C PHE A 42 5.74 13.16 15.80
N LEU A 43 6.74 12.28 15.90
CA LEU A 43 6.52 10.85 16.16
C LEU A 43 5.83 10.64 17.51
N ARG A 44 6.30 11.30 18.58
CA ARG A 44 5.67 11.24 19.91
C ARG A 44 4.20 11.66 19.87
N GLY A 45 3.88 12.72 19.13
CA GLY A 45 2.51 13.18 18.95
C GLY A 45 1.66 12.30 18.03
N PHE A 46 2.28 11.54 17.14
CA PHE A 46 1.60 10.73 16.13
C PHE A 46 1.37 9.27 16.58
N ILE A 47 2.22 8.72 17.45
CA ILE A 47 2.11 7.35 17.97
C ILE A 47 0.69 6.98 18.43
N PRO A 48 -0.06 7.82 19.16
CA PRO A 48 -1.42 7.48 19.59
C PRO A 48 -2.43 7.26 18.45
N LYS A 49 -2.09 7.67 17.22
CA LYS A 49 -2.91 7.51 16.02
C LYS A 49 -2.53 6.28 15.20
N ILE A 50 -1.45 5.60 15.58
CA ILE A 50 -0.95 4.43 14.87
C ILE A 50 -1.74 3.20 15.32
N GLU A 51 -2.30 2.49 14.36
CA GLU A 51 -2.78 1.12 14.57
C GLU A 51 -1.56 0.19 14.60
N TRP A 52 -1.02 -0.04 15.80
CA TRP A 52 0.27 -0.73 15.99
C TRP A 52 0.30 -2.14 15.38
N PRO A 53 -0.69 -3.03 15.63
CA PRO A 53 -0.66 -4.38 15.05
C PRO A 53 -0.66 -4.35 13.52
N ALA A 54 -1.39 -3.42 12.92
CA ALA A 54 -1.45 -3.23 11.47
C ALA A 54 -0.13 -2.71 10.90
N LEU A 55 0.56 -1.81 11.60
CA LEU A 55 1.88 -1.33 11.18
C LEU A 55 2.90 -2.47 11.22
N VAL A 56 2.93 -3.24 12.31
CA VAL A 56 3.84 -4.37 12.48
C VAL A 56 3.61 -5.43 11.41
N SER A 57 2.35 -5.80 11.13
CA SER A 57 2.04 -6.78 10.07
C SER A 57 2.48 -6.29 8.70
N SER A 58 2.17 -5.03 8.37
CA SER A 58 2.50 -4.43 7.06
C SER A 58 4.00 -4.27 6.87
N SER A 59 4.73 -3.90 7.93
CA SER A 59 6.20 -3.85 7.93
C SER A 59 6.80 -5.22 7.58
N ARG A 60 6.28 -6.29 8.18
CA ARG A 60 6.73 -7.67 7.93
C ARG A 60 6.41 -8.14 6.51
N GLU A 61 5.24 -7.77 5.97
CA GLU A 61 4.89 -8.03 4.56
C GLU A 61 5.89 -7.39 3.58
N LEU A 62 6.46 -6.23 3.94
CA LEU A 62 7.50 -5.56 3.18
C LEU A 62 8.93 -6.05 3.50
N GLY A 63 9.07 -7.12 4.29
CA GLY A 63 10.37 -7.71 4.65
C GLY A 63 11.09 -7.05 5.82
N ASP A 64 10.41 -6.19 6.58
CA ASP A 64 11.00 -5.46 7.70
C ASP A 64 10.46 -5.95 9.06
N THR A 65 11.35 -6.56 9.85
CA THR A 65 11.04 -7.13 11.16
C THR A 65 11.60 -6.32 12.33
N SER A 66 11.89 -5.02 12.13
CA SER A 66 12.53 -4.19 13.15
C SER A 66 11.60 -3.78 14.30
N LEU A 67 10.28 -3.86 14.09
CA LEU A 67 9.28 -3.56 15.12
C LEU A 67 8.90 -4.80 15.94
N SER A 68 8.78 -4.60 17.25
CA SER A 68 8.23 -5.57 18.19
C SER A 68 6.70 -5.71 18.05
N ASP A 69 6.16 -6.86 18.47
CA ASP A 69 4.70 -7.11 18.44
C ASP A 69 3.91 -6.13 19.29
N GLN A 70 4.50 -5.65 20.39
CA GLN A 70 3.90 -4.68 21.30
C GLN A 70 4.64 -3.36 21.22
N LEU A 71 3.90 -2.25 21.39
CA LEU A 71 4.49 -0.92 21.49
C LEU A 71 5.32 -0.85 22.78
N PRO A 72 6.61 -0.46 22.71
CA PRO A 72 7.43 -0.32 23.91
C PRO A 72 6.89 0.78 24.84
N GLU A 73 7.01 0.57 26.15
CA GLU A 73 6.65 1.60 27.14
C GLU A 73 7.61 2.80 27.10
N MET A 74 8.89 2.55 26.80
CA MET A 74 9.92 3.58 26.68
C MET A 74 10.12 3.96 25.21
N LEU A 75 9.82 5.22 24.89
CA LEU A 75 9.97 5.81 23.57
C LEU A 75 11.31 6.55 23.45
N ASP A 76 12.41 5.81 23.59
CA ASP A 76 13.76 6.37 23.47
C ASP A 76 14.10 6.76 22.03
N ASP A 77 15.20 7.50 21.85
CA ASP A 77 15.60 7.98 20.52
C ASP A 77 15.96 6.85 19.56
N ALA A 78 16.41 5.69 20.06
CA ALA A 78 16.72 4.53 19.24
C ALA A 78 15.45 3.90 18.64
N PHE A 79 14.41 3.74 19.46
CA PHE A 79 13.10 3.32 19.04
C PHE A 79 12.48 4.33 18.07
N LEU A 80 12.52 5.62 18.37
CA LEU A 80 11.96 6.66 17.50
C LEU A 80 12.63 6.69 16.12
N LYS A 81 13.94 6.47 16.04
CA LYS A 81 14.65 6.33 14.75
C LYS A 81 14.22 5.08 13.99
N THR A 82 13.98 3.97 14.69
CA THR A 82 13.46 2.74 14.07
C THR A 82 12.06 2.97 13.51
N LEU A 83 11.19 3.57 14.32
CA LEU A 83 9.82 3.91 13.94
C LEU A 83 9.79 4.90 12.76
N HIS A 84 10.67 5.91 12.78
CA HIS A 84 10.85 6.86 11.68
C HIS A 84 11.14 6.15 10.36
N ARG A 85 12.15 5.29 10.35
CA ARG A 85 12.55 4.52 9.17
C ARG A 85 11.38 3.73 8.61
N VAL A 86 10.67 2.99 9.46
CA VAL A 86 9.53 2.18 9.04
C VAL A 86 8.40 3.05 8.48
N LEU A 87 8.02 4.12 9.17
CA LEU A 87 6.89 4.96 8.77
C LEU A 87 7.17 5.80 7.52
N PHE A 88 8.38 6.34 7.40
CA PHE A 88 8.67 7.42 6.47
C PHE A 88 9.66 7.08 5.37
N GLU A 89 10.53 6.10 5.58
CA GLU A 89 11.64 5.82 4.65
C GLU A 89 11.37 4.58 3.81
N ILE A 90 10.55 3.63 4.28
CA ILE A 90 10.10 2.49 3.48
C ILE A 90 8.96 2.91 2.57
N HIS A 91 9.22 2.91 1.25
CA HIS A 91 8.27 3.33 0.22
C HIS A 91 7.90 2.15 -0.66
N VAL A 92 6.60 1.99 -0.96
CA VAL A 92 6.14 1.09 -2.02
C VAL A 92 5.99 1.88 -3.32
N GLU A 93 6.71 1.47 -4.36
CA GLU A 93 6.66 2.07 -5.70
C GLU A 93 5.68 1.35 -6.64
N GLU A 94 5.73 0.02 -6.67
CA GLU A 94 4.85 -0.80 -7.50
C GLU A 94 4.24 -1.90 -6.64
N GLY A 95 3.06 -2.39 -7.02
CA GLY A 95 2.41 -3.54 -6.38
C GLY A 95 0.90 -3.38 -6.27
N VAL A 96 0.27 -4.11 -5.35
CA VAL A 96 -1.16 -4.01 -5.10
C VAL A 96 -1.46 -4.07 -3.60
N MET A 97 -2.42 -3.27 -3.15
CA MET A 97 -3.04 -3.39 -1.84
C MET A 97 -4.39 -4.10 -1.97
N ILE A 98 -4.60 -5.17 -1.23
CA ILE A 98 -5.80 -6.01 -1.32
C ILE A 98 -6.62 -5.84 -0.04
N CYS A 99 -7.92 -5.56 -0.17
CA CYS A 99 -8.81 -5.52 0.97
C CYS A 99 -9.07 -6.93 1.51
N PRO A 100 -8.84 -7.21 2.80
CA PRO A 100 -9.03 -8.54 3.36
C PRO A 100 -10.51 -8.95 3.48
N ASN A 101 -11.46 -8.00 3.45
CA ASN A 101 -12.88 -8.31 3.48
C ASN A 101 -13.50 -8.52 2.09
N CYS A 102 -13.40 -7.51 1.21
CA CYS A 102 -14.08 -7.57 -0.10
C CYS A 102 -13.17 -8.00 -1.26
N SER A 103 -11.89 -8.31 -1.01
CA SER A 103 -10.90 -8.68 -2.03
C SER A 103 -10.72 -7.63 -3.15
N HIS A 104 -11.10 -6.37 -2.90
CA HIS A 104 -10.85 -5.29 -3.86
C HIS A 104 -9.35 -5.02 -3.96
N HIS A 105 -8.89 -4.81 -5.19
CA HIS A 105 -7.47 -4.60 -5.51
C HIS A 105 -7.24 -3.13 -5.81
N TYR A 106 -6.35 -2.50 -5.05
CA TYR A 106 -5.90 -1.12 -5.23
C TYR A 106 -4.47 -1.16 -5.80
N PRO A 107 -4.30 -1.09 -7.13
CA PRO A 107 -2.97 -1.12 -7.73
C PRO A 107 -2.17 0.13 -7.34
N ILE A 108 -0.88 -0.05 -7.10
CA ILE A 108 0.10 1.01 -6.85
C ILE A 108 1.00 1.08 -8.07
N SER A 109 1.12 2.27 -8.66
CA SER A 109 2.08 2.53 -9.72
C SER A 109 2.74 3.90 -9.55
N ASN A 110 4.05 3.96 -9.77
CA ASN A 110 4.89 5.12 -9.45
C ASN A 110 4.66 5.62 -8.02
N GLY A 111 4.35 4.68 -7.13
CA GLY A 111 4.04 4.92 -5.75
C GLY A 111 2.75 5.69 -5.50
N ILE A 112 1.82 5.71 -6.45
CA ILE A 112 0.48 6.30 -6.28
C ILE A 112 -0.52 5.15 -6.21
N PRO A 113 -1.22 4.96 -5.08
CA PRO A 113 -2.27 3.96 -4.97
C PRO A 113 -3.52 4.46 -5.70
N ASN A 114 -4.06 3.66 -6.61
CA ASN A 114 -5.35 3.95 -7.22
C ASN A 114 -6.47 3.60 -6.23
N MET A 115 -6.91 4.60 -5.48
CA MET A 115 -8.02 4.49 -4.52
C MET A 115 -9.36 4.92 -5.13
N ALA A 116 -9.51 4.99 -6.44
CA ALA A 116 -10.83 5.24 -7.02
C ALA A 116 -11.66 3.95 -6.93
N SER A 117 -12.79 3.98 -6.21
CA SER A 117 -13.81 2.95 -6.39
C SER A 117 -14.15 2.90 -7.87
N SER A 118 -13.89 1.77 -8.53
CA SER A 118 -14.31 1.60 -9.92
C SER A 118 -15.82 1.84 -9.95
N VAL A 119 -16.22 3.02 -10.42
CA VAL A 119 -17.50 3.17 -11.09
C VAL A 119 -17.33 2.24 -12.27
N THR A 120 -17.68 0.96 -12.08
CA THR A 120 -18.03 0.11 -13.20
C THR A 120 -18.99 0.97 -13.98
N LEU A 121 -18.52 1.46 -15.12
CA LEU A 121 -19.34 2.07 -16.14
C LEU A 121 -20.49 1.09 -16.33
N LEU A 122 -21.60 1.37 -15.65
CA LEU A 122 -22.92 0.81 -15.93
C LEU A 122 -23.38 1.41 -17.26
N ILE A 123 -22.52 1.42 -18.28
CA ILE A 123 -22.98 1.31 -19.64
C ILE A 123 -23.38 -0.15 -19.76
N ARG A 124 -24.64 -0.41 -19.39
CA ARG A 124 -25.35 -1.63 -19.72
C ARG A 124 -25.18 -1.87 -21.23
N GLY A 125 -24.31 -2.80 -21.61
CA GLY A 125 -24.30 -3.41 -22.94
C GLY A 125 -23.11 -3.15 -23.86
N LEU A 126 -21.88 -3.50 -23.45
CA LEU A 126 -20.83 -3.84 -24.43
C LEU A 126 -20.22 -5.20 -24.11
N PRO A 127 -20.36 -6.21 -25.00
CA PRO A 127 -19.77 -7.52 -24.79
C PRO A 127 -18.25 -7.44 -25.00
N TYR A 128 -17.52 -8.17 -24.17
CA TYR A 128 -16.26 -8.85 -24.49
C TYR A 128 -15.48 -8.32 -25.69
N LEU A 129 -14.54 -7.40 -25.45
CA LEU A 129 -13.39 -7.19 -26.34
C LEU A 129 -12.07 -7.26 -25.55
N ALA A 130 -11.96 -8.29 -24.71
CA ALA A 130 -10.67 -8.79 -24.24
C ALA A 130 -10.11 -9.78 -25.29
N SER A 131 -9.79 -9.27 -26.48
CA SER A 131 -9.00 -10.02 -27.49
C SER A 131 -8.25 -9.13 -28.49
N SER A 132 -8.41 -7.79 -28.46
CA SER A 132 -7.75 -6.91 -29.43
C SER A 132 -6.38 -6.38 -28.98
N TRP A 133 -6.12 -6.24 -27.67
CA TRP A 133 -4.86 -5.66 -27.17
C TRP A 133 -3.70 -6.67 -27.17
N LEU A 134 -3.98 -7.96 -26.97
CA LEU A 134 -2.96 -9.02 -27.05
C LEU A 134 -2.53 -9.29 -28.50
N ASN A 135 -3.44 -9.11 -29.47
CA ASN A 135 -3.14 -9.25 -30.89
C ASN A 135 -2.39 -8.05 -31.48
N MET A 136 -2.47 -6.86 -30.87
CA MET A 136 -1.77 -5.67 -31.38
C MET A 136 -0.28 -5.65 -31.03
N LYS A 137 0.15 -6.39 -29.99
CA LYS A 137 1.57 -6.55 -29.66
C LYS A 137 2.23 -7.63 -30.53
N LEU A 138 1.56 -8.76 -30.76
CA LEU A 138 2.05 -9.83 -31.65
C LEU A 138 2.06 -9.45 -33.14
N ALA A 139 1.17 -8.56 -33.59
CA ALA A 139 1.16 -8.09 -34.98
C ALA A 139 2.26 -7.06 -35.30
N ASN A 140 2.85 -6.41 -34.28
CA ASN A 140 3.86 -5.38 -34.49
C ASN A 140 5.30 -5.92 -34.42
N ASP A 141 5.51 -7.07 -33.77
CA ASP A 141 6.82 -7.75 -33.73
C ASP A 141 7.16 -8.52 -35.02
N LEU A 142 6.20 -8.64 -35.96
CA LEU A 142 6.40 -9.28 -37.28
C LEU A 142 6.57 -8.28 -38.44
N LYS A 143 6.64 -6.97 -38.16
CA LYS A 143 6.83 -5.92 -39.18
C LYS A 143 8.17 -5.19 -39.09
N ILE A 144 9.11 -5.70 -38.30
CA ILE A 144 10.50 -5.25 -38.29
C ILE A 144 11.38 -6.40 -38.80
N SER A 145 11.35 -6.60 -40.12
CA SER A 145 12.34 -7.33 -40.91
C SER A 145 12.56 -6.60 -42.21
#